data_AF-A0A2U2Z2S1-F1
#
_entry.id   AF-A0A2U2Z2S1-F1
#
_cell.length_a   1.000
_cell.length_b   1.000
_cell.length_c   1.000
_cell.angle_alpha   90.00
_cell.angle_beta   90.00
_cell.angle_gamma   90.00
#
_symmetry.space_group_name_H-M   'P 1'
#
loop_
_entity.id
_entity.type
_entity.pdbx_description
1 polymer ?
#
loop_
_entity_poly.entity_id
_entity_poly.type
_entity_poly.pdbx_seq_one_letter_code
_entity_poly.pdbx_strand_id
1 'polypeptide(L)'
;MKPDDPLLRILACPLDKGPLHLLTTAASAAGDDGLEEALYNPRLRRRYPVLDGIPQLLPSSGEQVSDEEHERLLAHMSEGHMSNRHMSADHTGHPGAPGATP
;
A
#
# COMPACT_ATOMS: atom_id res chain seq x y z
N MET A 1 2.53 -6.83 -4.03
CA MET A 1 3.16 -6.04 -2.94
C MET A 1 2.17 -5.83 -1.79
N LYS A 2 2.59 -5.69 -0.51
CA LYS A 2 1.65 -5.41 0.60
C LYS A 2 1.42 -3.89 0.75
N PRO A 3 0.19 -3.43 1.07
CA PRO A 3 -0.12 -2.00 1.21
C PRO A 3 0.56 -1.31 2.42
N ASP A 4 1.06 -2.10 3.38
CA ASP A 4 1.80 -1.63 4.56
C ASP A 4 3.32 -1.79 4.40
N ASP A 5 3.82 -1.91 3.17
CA ASP A 5 5.25 -2.07 2.95
C ASP A 5 5.97 -0.75 3.28
N PRO A 6 7.05 -0.76 4.11
CA PRO A 6 7.81 0.45 4.41
C PRO A 6 8.36 1.13 3.14
N LEU A 7 8.50 0.40 2.03
CA LEU A 7 8.85 0.98 0.73
C LEU A 7 7.78 1.95 0.20
N LEU A 8 6.48 1.66 0.38
CA LEU A 8 5.40 2.56 -0.04
C LEU A 8 5.42 3.91 0.70
N ARG A 9 6.01 3.95 1.89
CA ARG A 9 6.21 5.19 2.67
C ARG A 9 7.32 6.08 2.10
N ILE A 10 8.21 5.50 1.30
CA ILE A 10 9.34 6.18 0.64
C ILE A 10 8.97 6.58 -0.79
N LEU A 11 8.10 5.80 -1.44
CA LEU A 11 7.67 6.07 -2.81
C LEU A 11 6.81 7.34 -2.89
N ALA A 12 7.31 8.32 -3.64
CA ALA A 12 6.64 9.59 -3.87
C ALA A 12 6.46 9.85 -5.37
N CYS A 13 5.44 10.65 -5.71
CA CYS A 13 5.21 11.04 -7.10
C CYS A 13 6.43 11.82 -7.66
N PRO A 14 6.94 11.49 -8.87
CA PRO A 14 8.07 12.20 -9.47
C PRO A 14 7.77 13.69 -9.74
N LEU A 15 6.51 14.06 -9.92
CA LEU A 15 6.06 15.43 -10.22
C LEU A 15 5.82 16.25 -8.94
N ASP A 16 4.99 15.73 -8.04
CA ASP A 16 4.46 16.49 -6.89
C ASP A 16 5.15 16.13 -5.56
N LYS A 17 5.96 15.07 -5.52
CA LYS A 17 6.60 14.54 -4.30
C LYS A 17 5.61 14.14 -3.18
N GLY A 18 4.33 14.04 -3.49
CA GLY A 18 3.28 13.54 -2.59
C GLY A 18 3.19 12.01 -2.53
N PRO A 19 2.40 11.49 -1.57
CA PRO A 19 2.20 10.05 -1.36
C PRO A 19 1.44 9.41 -2.53
N LEU A 20 1.71 8.12 -2.75
CA LEU A 20 1.05 7.29 -3.75
C LEU A 20 0.27 6.15 -3.09
N HIS A 21 -0.84 5.76 -3.71
CA HIS A 21 -1.69 4.68 -3.23
C HIS A 21 -1.59 3.47 -4.14
N LEU A 22 -1.29 2.31 -3.55
CA LEU A 22 -1.24 1.06 -4.29
C LEU A 22 -2.67 0.58 -4.61
N LEU A 23 -2.94 0.44 -5.89
CA LEU A 23 -4.12 -0.22 -6.43
C LEU A 23 -3.71 -1.65 -6.78
N THR A 24 -4.37 -2.63 -6.15
CA THR A 24 -4.21 -4.05 -6.47
C THR A 24 -5.59 -4.58 -6.88
N THR A 25 -5.71 -5.13 -8.08
CA THR A 25 -6.91 -5.88 -8.46
C THR A 25 -6.80 -7.29 -7.85
N ALA A 26 -7.87 -7.77 -7.23
CA ALA A 26 -7.86 -8.85 -6.24
C ALA A 26 -7.63 -10.27 -6.79
N ALA A 27 -6.49 -10.51 -7.45
CA ALA A 27 -6.06 -11.84 -7.88
C ALA A 27 -4.63 -12.18 -7.40
N SER A 28 -4.32 -11.92 -6.13
CA SER A 28 -3.39 -12.72 -5.28
C SER A 28 -2.79 -11.89 -4.15
N ALA A 29 -3.30 -12.10 -2.94
CA ALA A 29 -2.66 -11.64 -1.71
C ALA A 29 -1.43 -12.50 -1.31
N ALA A 30 -0.88 -13.31 -2.23
CA ALA A 30 0.19 -14.24 -1.92
C ALA A 30 1.17 -14.37 -3.10
N GLY A 31 2.29 -13.65 -2.99
CA GLY A 31 3.53 -13.95 -3.71
C GLY A 31 3.50 -13.63 -5.20
N ASP A 32 4.57 -12.98 -5.63
CA ASP A 32 5.31 -13.21 -6.88
C ASP A 32 4.53 -13.78 -8.08
N ASP A 33 4.52 -12.98 -9.15
CA ASP A 33 4.10 -13.29 -10.53
C ASP A 33 2.64 -12.94 -10.93
N GLY A 34 2.48 -11.79 -11.60
CA GLY A 34 1.39 -11.60 -12.57
C GLY A 34 0.18 -10.73 -12.20
N LEU A 35 0.23 -9.94 -11.11
CA LEU A 35 -0.84 -9.00 -10.79
C LEU A 35 -0.66 -7.63 -11.46
N GLU A 36 -1.72 -7.13 -12.09
CA GLU A 36 -1.79 -5.74 -12.57
C GLU A 36 -1.89 -4.78 -11.38
N GLU A 37 -0.73 -4.39 -10.84
CA GLU A 37 -0.60 -3.40 -9.78
C GLU A 37 -0.39 -1.99 -10.37
N ALA A 38 -0.95 -0.96 -9.74
CA ALA A 38 -0.73 0.43 -10.16
C ALA A 38 -0.63 1.37 -8.96
N LEU A 39 0.21 2.40 -9.07
CA LEU A 39 0.33 3.46 -8.07
C LEU A 39 -0.48 4.67 -8.48
N TYR A 40 -1.43 5.08 -7.65
CA TYR A 40 -2.33 6.18 -7.91
C TYR A 40 -1.98 7.42 -7.08
N ASN A 41 -1.91 8.57 -7.75
CA ASN A 41 -1.78 9.89 -7.15
C ASN A 41 -3.14 10.61 -7.21
N PRO A 42 -3.89 10.73 -6.09
CA PRO A 42 -5.17 11.42 -6.05
C PRO A 42 -5.06 12.94 -6.25
N ARG A 43 -3.89 13.54 -6.00
CA ARG A 43 -3.67 14.99 -6.13
C ARG A 43 -3.58 15.42 -7.60
N LEU A 44 -2.89 14.61 -8.41
CA LEU A 44 -2.74 14.85 -9.85
C LEU A 44 -3.71 14.01 -10.70
N ARG A 45 -4.49 13.13 -10.05
CA ARG A 45 -5.36 12.14 -10.68
C ARG A 45 -4.62 11.31 -11.73
N ARG A 46 -3.43 10.83 -11.36
CA ARG A 46 -2.55 10.07 -12.25
C ARG A 46 -2.27 8.69 -11.70
N ARG A 47 -2.23 7.70 -12.58
CA ARG A 47 -1.82 6.33 -12.25
C ARG A 47 -0.50 5.99 -12.91
N TYR A 48 0.33 5.21 -12.22
CA TYR A 48 1.60 4.70 -12.71
C TYR A 48 1.53 3.17 -12.68
N PRO A 49 1.73 2.48 -13.82
CA PRO A 49 1.68 1.02 -13.85
C PRO A 49 2.88 0.43 -13.09
N VAL A 50 2.67 -0.72 -12.46
CA VAL A 50 3.73 -1.56 -11.94
C VAL A 50 3.93 -2.69 -12.94
N LEU A 51 5.12 -2.74 -13.55
CA LEU A 51 5.48 -3.75 -14.55
C LEU A 51 6.54 -4.65 -13.94
N ASP A 52 6.34 -5.97 -13.94
CA ASP A 52 7.30 -6.93 -13.37
C ASP A 52 7.60 -6.67 -11.88
N GLY A 53 6.60 -6.18 -11.13
CA GLY A 53 6.80 -5.75 -9.74
C GLY A 53 7.57 -4.43 -9.58
N ILE A 54 7.94 -3.75 -10.68
CA ILE A 54 8.68 -2.49 -10.68
C ILE A 54 7.74 -1.31 -10.99
N PRO A 55 7.55 -0.36 -10.05
CA PRO A 55 6.70 0.80 -10.27
C PRO A 55 7.31 1.78 -11.27
N GLN A 56 6.59 2.07 -12.35
CA GLN A 56 7.04 2.98 -13.41
C GLN A 56 6.80 4.44 -13.02
N LEU A 57 7.56 4.97 -12.05
CA LEU A 57 7.47 6.35 -11.57
C LEU A 57 8.15 7.37 -12.50
N LEU A 58 7.87 7.27 -13.80
CA LEU A 58 8.35 8.20 -14.81
C LEU A 58 7.22 9.18 -15.21
N PRO A 59 7.53 10.46 -15.47
CA PRO A 59 6.53 11.43 -15.95
C PRO A 59 5.77 10.94 -17.20
N SER A 60 6.47 10.27 -18.12
CA SER A 60 5.89 9.75 -19.38
C SER A 60 5.03 8.50 -19.19
N SER A 61 5.24 7.72 -18.13
CA SER A 61 4.46 6.51 -17.83
C SER A 61 3.21 6.81 -17.00
N GLY A 62 3.05 8.05 -16.51
CA GLY A 62 1.91 8.46 -15.71
C GLY A 62 0.68 8.73 -16.57
N GLU A 63 -0.30 7.84 -16.51
CA GLU A 63 -1.57 7.96 -17.22
C GLU A 63 -2.56 8.84 -16.45
N GLN A 64 -3.32 9.65 -17.19
CA GLN A 64 -4.37 10.49 -16.60
C GLN A 64 -5.61 9.63 -16.31
N VAL A 65 -6.15 9.78 -15.11
CA VAL A 65 -7.39 9.14 -14.68
C VAL A 65 -8.54 10.13 -14.85
N SER A 66 -9.61 9.70 -15.52
CA SER A 66 -10.84 10.48 -15.69
C SER A 66 -11.55 10.72 -14.35
N ASP A 67 -12.38 11.77 -14.28
CA ASP A 67 -13.13 12.12 -13.07
C ASP A 67 -13.99 10.95 -12.54
N GLU A 68 -14.68 10.22 -13.41
CA GLU A 68 -15.51 9.06 -13.00
C GLU A 68 -14.70 7.96 -12.33
N GLU A 69 -13.50 7.66 -12.86
CA GLU A 69 -12.61 6.65 -12.30
C GLU A 69 -11.93 7.17 -11.02
N HIS A 70 -11.61 8.47 -10.97
CA HIS A 70 -11.10 9.10 -9.75
C HIS A 70 -12.09 8.97 -8.58
N GLU A 71 -13.37 9.21 -8.81
CA GLU A 71 -14.41 9.05 -7.78
C GLU A 71 -14.53 7.60 -7.31
N ARG A 72 -14.49 6.63 -8.25
CA ARG A 72 -14.50 5.19 -7.92
C ARG A 72 -13.29 4.79 -7.08
N LEU A 73 -12.10 5.23 -7.46
CA LEU A 73 -10.86 4.94 -6.73
C LEU A 73 -10.86 5.56 -5.34
N LEU A 74 -11.30 6.82 -5.21
CA LEU A 74 -11.44 7.48 -3.91
C LEU A 74 -12.42 6.76 -2.98
N ALA A 75 -13.56 6.32 -3.51
CA ALA A 75 -14.52 5.53 -2.77
C ALA A 75 -13.88 4.21 -2.28
N HIS A 76 -13.20 3.49 -3.18
CA HIS A 76 -12.55 2.21 -2.84
C HIS A 76 -11.43 2.36 -1.80
N MET A 77 -10.67 3.44 -1.87
CA MET A 77 -9.59 3.75 -0.91
C MET A 77 -10.14 4.12 0.47
N SER A 78 -11.33 4.74 0.53
CA SER A 78 -12.03 5.04 1.77
C SER A 78 -12.50 3.75 2.46
N GLU A 79 -12.87 2.73 1.67
CA GLU A 79 -13.32 1.43 2.17
C GLU A 79 -12.12 0.53 2.58
N GLY A 80 -11.01 0.61 1.84
CA GLY A 80 -9.78 -0.16 2.10
C GLY A 80 -9.00 0.23 3.36
N HIS A 81 -9.23 1.43 3.90
CA HIS A 81 -8.54 1.90 5.12
C HIS A 81 -8.96 1.14 6.40
N MET A 82 -10.04 0.38 6.38
CA MET A 82 -10.48 -0.40 7.57
C MET A 82 -9.71 -1.71 7.77
N SER A 83 -8.94 -2.20 6.79
CA SER A 83 -8.24 -3.49 6.92
C SER A 83 -6.90 -3.44 7.69
N ASN A 84 -6.44 -2.27 8.16
CA ASN A 84 -5.15 -2.15 8.88
C ASN A 84 -5.28 -1.87 10.39
N ARG A 85 -6.42 -2.19 11.01
CA ARG A 85 -6.61 -2.09 12.47
C ARG A 85 -6.57 -3.47 13.16
N HIS A 86 -5.49 -4.21 12.97
CA HIS A 86 -5.24 -5.51 13.63
C HIS A 86 -3.75 -5.87 13.50
N MET A 87 -2.88 -6.09 14.49
CA MET A 87 -2.95 -6.15 15.95
C MET A 87 -1.60 -5.72 16.52
N SER A 88 -1.60 -4.97 17.61
CA SER A 88 -0.50 -5.02 18.58
C SER A 88 -1.15 -5.33 19.92
N ALA A 89 -1.52 -6.61 20.10
CA ALA A 89 -1.98 -7.13 21.37
C ALA A 89 -0.92 -8.13 21.87
N ASP A 90 -0.52 -7.89 23.11
CA ASP A 90 0.22 -8.78 24.01
C ASP A 90 1.72 -9.01 23.75
N HIS A 91 2.53 -8.07 24.24
CA HIS A 91 3.87 -8.39 24.69
C HIS A 91 3.71 -9.18 26.00
N THR A 92 3.60 -10.50 25.88
CA THR A 92 3.44 -11.43 27.01
C THR A 92 4.49 -11.14 28.06
N GLY A 93 4.02 -10.73 29.24
CA GLY A 93 4.83 -10.54 30.43
C GLY A 93 5.53 -11.85 30.82
N HIS A 94 6.82 -11.75 31.04
CA HIS A 94 7.66 -12.81 31.56
C HIS A 94 7.26 -13.12 33.01
N PRO A 95 6.76 -14.31 33.37
CA PRO A 95 6.58 -14.65 34.78
C PRO A 95 7.95 -14.99 35.35
N GLY A 96 8.51 -14.08 36.15
CA GLY A 96 9.70 -14.33 36.95
C GLY A 96 9.45 -15.49 37.92
N ALA A 97 10.30 -16.51 37.85
CA ALA A 97 10.27 -17.67 38.72
C ALA A 97 10.58 -17.28 40.18
N PRO A 98 9.90 -17.86 41.19
CA PRO A 98 10.31 -17.71 42.58
C PRO A 98 11.48 -18.66 42.87
N GLY A 99 12.69 -18.12 42.88
CA GLY A 99 13.87 -18.80 43.40
C GLY A 99 13.81 -18.88 44.93
N ALA A 100 13.16 -19.91 45.45
CA ALA A 100 13.34 -20.35 46.83
C ALA A 100 14.73 -20.98 46.95
N THR A 101 15.55 -20.48 47.88
CA THR A 101 16.74 -21.17 48.39
C THR A 101 16.64 -21.27 49.91
N PRO A 102 17.14 -22.36 50.50
CA PRO A 102 16.84 -22.78 51.88
C PRO A 102 17.52 -21.96 52.97
#